data_AF-A0A3D6EEW6-F1
#
_entry.id   AF-A0A3D6EEW6-F1
#
_cell.length_a   1.000
_cell.length_b   1.000
_cell.length_c   1.000
_cell.angle_alpha   90.00
_cell.angle_beta   90.00
_cell.angle_gamma   90.00
#
_symmetry.space_group_name_H-M   'P 1'
#
loop_
_entity.id
_entity.type
_entity.pdbx_description
1 polymer ?
#
loop_
_entity_poly.entity_id
_entity_poly.type
_entity_poly.pdbx_seq_one_letter_code
_entity_poly.pdbx_strand_id
1 'polypeptide(L)'
;VLWITGTSINIMSLIGLVVVSGIVINDSILKIDTINKLVAYGMETEAAIHEAGHRRLKAIVMTSLTTILSVAPFLSRGNMGSDLQFPMAMVIIIGMSVGTLVSLFYVPAVYFAIYKHKNGR
;
A
#
# COMPACT_ATOMS: atom_id res chain seq x y z
N VAL A 1 7.90 -10.48 6.83
CA VAL A 1 6.56 -11.11 6.93
C VAL A 1 6.69 -12.62 7.04
N LEU A 2 7.03 -13.35 5.97
CA LEU A 2 7.14 -14.82 5.98
C LEU A 2 8.07 -15.40 7.06
N TRP A 3 9.21 -14.75 7.33
CA TRP A 3 10.15 -15.18 8.39
C TRP A 3 9.64 -14.94 9.82
N ILE A 4 8.72 -13.98 10.01
CA ILE A 4 8.16 -13.61 11.32
C ILE A 4 6.91 -14.44 11.65
N THR A 5 6.13 -14.84 10.63
CA THR A 5 4.88 -15.60 10.82
C THR A 5 5.03 -17.11 10.80
N GLY A 6 6.25 -17.66 10.67
CA GLY A 6 6.48 -19.10 10.72
C GLY A 6 5.78 -19.91 9.62
N THR A 7 5.36 -19.25 8.54
CA THR A 7 4.64 -19.86 7.42
C THR A 7 5.61 -20.24 6.30
N SER A 8 5.50 -21.48 5.81
CA SER A 8 6.33 -22.01 4.73
C SER A 8 6.16 -21.17 3.46
N ILE A 9 7.27 -20.88 2.77
CA ILE A 9 7.22 -20.33 1.40
C ILE A 9 6.57 -21.40 0.52
N ASN A 10 5.34 -21.14 0.10
CA ASN A 10 4.58 -21.98 -0.82
C ASN A 10 4.09 -21.11 -2.00
N ILE A 11 3.74 -21.73 -3.12
CA ILE A 11 3.24 -21.05 -4.34
C ILE A 11 2.10 -20.07 -4.00
N MET A 12 1.19 -20.45 -3.10
CA MET A 12 0.08 -19.57 -2.68
C MET A 12 0.57 -18.29 -1.98
N SER A 13 1.63 -18.37 -1.17
CA SER A 13 2.22 -17.19 -0.52
C SER A 13 2.94 -16.27 -1.52
N LEU A 14 3.56 -16.84 -2.55
CA LEU A 14 4.19 -16.10 -3.65
C LEU A 14 3.16 -15.32 -4.46
N ILE A 15 2.02 -15.94 -4.78
CA ILE A 15 0.91 -15.26 -5.46
C ILE A 15 0.40 -14.10 -4.60
N GLY A 16 0.22 -14.31 -3.29
CA GLY A 16 -0.17 -13.25 -2.37
C GLY A 16 0.79 -12.06 -2.37
N LEU A 17 2.10 -12.31 -2.44
CA LEU A 17 3.12 -11.27 -2.50
C LEU A 17 3.05 -10.45 -3.81
N VAL A 18 2.83 -11.11 -4.94
CA VAL A 18 2.65 -10.44 -6.25
C VAL A 18 1.41 -9.55 -6.23
N VAL A 19 0.29 -10.04 -5.68
CA VAL A 19 -0.95 -9.27 -5.57
C VAL A 19 -0.75 -8.02 -4.72
N VAL A 20 -0.17 -8.15 -3.52
CA VAL A 20 0.11 -6.99 -2.65
C VAL A 20 1.02 -5.99 -3.33
N SER A 21 2.08 -6.45 -3.99
CA SER A 21 3.02 -5.59 -4.70
C SER A 21 2.28 -4.73 -5.75
N GLY A 22 1.41 -5.34 -6.55
CA GLY A 22 0.61 -4.62 -7.54
C GLY A 22 -0.29 -3.54 -6.93
N ILE A 23 -0.97 -3.86 -5.82
CA ILE A 23 -1.85 -2.90 -5.13
C ILE A 23 -1.04 -1.72 -4.58
N VAL A 24 0.07 -1.99 -3.89
CA VAL A 24 0.93 -0.96 -3.28
C VAL A 24 1.57 -0.05 -4.34
N ILE A 25 2.01 -0.61 -5.46
CA ILE A 25 2.57 0.16 -6.58
C ILE A 25 1.48 1.08 -7.18
N ASN A 26 0.28 0.57 -7.42
CA ASN A 26 -0.82 1.36 -7.96
C ASN A 26 -1.19 2.54 -7.05
N ASP A 27 -1.30 2.29 -5.74
CA ASP A 27 -1.60 3.33 -4.75
C ASP A 27 -0.51 4.43 -4.73
N SER A 28 0.75 4.03 -4.90
CA SER A 28 1.90 4.96 -4.97
C SER A 28 1.89 5.81 -6.25
N ILE A 29 1.63 5.19 -7.40
CA ILE A 29 1.53 5.88 -8.70
C ILE A 29 0.41 6.92 -8.65
N LEU A 30 -0.78 6.53 -8.19
CA LEU A 30 -1.94 7.43 -8.09
C LEU A 30 -1.67 8.63 -7.17
N LYS A 31 -0.93 8.43 -6.07
CA LYS A 31 -0.54 9.51 -5.16
C LYS A 31 0.39 10.50 -5.85
N ILE A 32 1.42 10.03 -6.54
CA ILE A 32 2.37 10.88 -7.27
C ILE A 32 1.67 11.65 -8.41
N ASP A 33 0.82 10.97 -9.19
CA ASP A 33 0.06 11.59 -10.28
C ASP A 33 -0.86 12.71 -9.76
N THR A 34 -1.45 12.53 -8.58
CA THR A 34 -2.29 13.56 -7.95
C THR A 34 -1.47 14.79 -7.54
N ILE A 35 -0.28 14.59 -6.98
CA ILE A 35 0.62 15.69 -6.61
C ILE A 35 1.05 16.44 -7.88
N ASN A 36 1.49 15.73 -8.92
CA ASN A 36 1.91 16.33 -10.18
C ASN A 36 0.77 17.14 -10.84
N LYS A 37 -0.46 16.63 -10.80
CA LYS A 37 -1.65 17.36 -11.27
C LYS A 37 -1.89 18.65 -10.48
N LEU A 38 -1.86 18.58 -9.15
CA LEU A 38 -2.07 19.76 -8.29
C LEU A 38 -0.99 20.83 -8.51
N VAL A 39 0.27 20.42 -8.68
CA VAL A 39 1.37 21.32 -9.04
C VAL A 39 1.16 21.93 -10.44
N ALA A 40 0.70 21.14 -11.42
CA ALA A 40 0.39 21.63 -12.77
C ALA A 40 -0.77 22.65 -12.79
N TYR A 41 -1.70 22.57 -11.83
CA TYR A 41 -2.75 23.58 -11.64
C TYR A 41 -2.25 24.88 -10.96
N GLY A 42 -0.94 25.03 -10.75
CA GLY A 42 -0.33 26.23 -10.19
C GLY A 42 -0.34 26.28 -8.66
N MET A 43 -0.65 25.17 -7.99
CA MET A 43 -0.63 25.10 -6.53
C MET A 43 0.82 25.01 -6.02
N GLU A 44 1.12 25.76 -4.96
CA GLU A 44 2.43 25.69 -4.30
C GLU A 44 2.71 24.26 -3.84
N THR A 45 3.94 23.80 -3.99
CA THR A 45 4.22 22.36 -3.95
C THR A 45 4.05 21.77 -2.55
N GLU A 46 4.31 22.56 -1.49
CA GLU A 46 3.99 22.15 -0.12
C GLU A 46 2.47 22.00 0.09
N ALA A 47 1.67 22.96 -0.39
CA ALA A 47 0.22 22.89 -0.32
C ALA A 47 -0.34 21.71 -1.13
N ALA A 48 0.22 21.45 -2.32
CA ALA A 48 -0.14 20.33 -3.17
C ALA A 48 0.14 18.98 -2.50
N ILE A 49 1.27 18.82 -1.80
CA ILE A 49 1.60 17.59 -1.07
C ILE A 49 0.62 17.37 0.09
N HIS A 50 0.29 18.42 0.84
CA HIS A 50 -0.64 18.33 1.97
C HIS A 50 -2.05 17.97 1.49
N GLU A 51 -2.56 18.66 0.47
CA GLU A 51 -3.88 18.41 -0.11
C GLU A 51 -3.97 17.03 -0.78
N ALA A 52 -2.94 16.62 -1.53
CA ALA A 52 -2.87 15.29 -2.13
C ALA A 52 -2.82 14.20 -1.06
N GLY A 53 -2.03 14.41 0.00
CA GLY A 53 -1.94 13.52 1.15
C GLY A 53 -3.30 13.33 1.80
N HIS A 54 -4.02 14.42 2.09
CA HIS A 54 -5.32 14.37 2.75
C HIS A 54 -6.41 13.70 1.89
N ARG A 55 -6.45 13.99 0.58
CA ARG A 55 -7.40 13.34 -0.34
C ARG A 55 -7.12 11.86 -0.54
N ARG A 56 -5.84 11.48 -0.69
CA ARG A 56 -5.44 10.09 -0.95
C ARG A 56 -5.43 9.23 0.30
N LEU A 57 -5.23 9.82 1.48
CA LEU A 57 -5.35 9.14 2.77
C LEU A 57 -6.65 8.34 2.88
N LYS A 58 -7.79 8.99 2.62
CA LYS A 58 -9.11 8.34 2.67
C LYS A 58 -9.21 7.20 1.65
N ALA A 59 -8.72 7.41 0.43
CA ALA A 59 -8.77 6.39 -0.62
C ALA A 59 -7.91 5.16 -0.27
N ILE A 60 -6.67 5.35 0.17
CA ILE A 60 -5.73 4.28 0.54
C ILE A 60 -6.25 3.51 1.77
N VAL A 61 -6.84 4.20 2.75
CA VAL A 61 -7.45 3.52 3.89
C VAL A 61 -8.65 2.66 3.44
N MET A 62 -9.51 3.18 2.57
CA MET A 62 -10.66 2.40 2.06
C MET A 62 -10.23 1.17 1.26
N THR A 63 -9.21 1.28 0.40
CA THR A 63 -8.70 0.12 -0.35
C THR A 63 -8.11 -0.91 0.59
N SER A 64 -7.28 -0.47 1.54
CA SER A 64 -6.67 -1.37 2.53
C SER A 64 -7.70 -2.15 3.34
N LEU A 65 -8.72 -1.45 3.85
CA LEU A 65 -9.77 -2.06 4.64
C LEU A 65 -10.61 -3.03 3.80
N THR A 66 -10.94 -2.65 2.56
CA THR A 66 -11.70 -3.51 1.63
C THR A 66 -10.97 -4.81 1.35
N THR A 67 -9.67 -4.76 1.08
CA THR A 67 -8.87 -5.97 0.85
C THR A 67 -8.75 -6.83 2.10
N ILE A 68 -8.52 -6.24 3.27
CA ILE A 68 -8.44 -6.99 4.54
C ILE A 68 -9.77 -7.69 4.83
N LEU A 69 -10.90 -6.99 4.70
CA LEU A 69 -12.24 -7.56 4.92
C LEU A 69 -12.57 -8.65 3.88
N SER A 70 -12.17 -8.45 2.62
CA SER A 70 -12.36 -9.44 1.55
C SER A 70 -11.60 -10.75 1.82
N VAL A 71 -10.45 -10.66 2.46
CA VAL A 71 -9.54 -11.79 2.67
C VAL A 71 -9.72 -12.41 4.07
N ALA A 72 -10.40 -11.70 4.97
CA ALA A 72 -10.76 -12.16 6.31
C ALA A 72 -11.41 -13.57 6.38
N PRO A 73 -12.36 -13.97 5.50
CA PRO A 73 -12.95 -15.30 5.57
C PRO A 73 -11.93 -16.43 5.31
N PHE A 74 -10.87 -16.17 4.54
CA PHE A 74 -9.83 -17.16 4.24
C PHE A 74 -8.88 -17.44 5.41
N LEU A 75 -8.94 -16.64 6.48
CA LEU A 75 -8.23 -16.94 7.73
C LEU A 75 -8.90 -18.07 8.53
N SER A 76 -10.18 -18.34 8.28
CA SER A 76 -10.92 -19.41 8.97
C SER A 76 -10.49 -20.77 8.43
N ARG A 77 -9.92 -21.61 9.31
CA ARG A 77 -9.51 -22.99 8.97
C ARG A 77 -10.69 -23.93 9.17
N GLY A 78 -11.08 -24.66 8.13
CA GLY A 78 -12.17 -25.63 8.23
C GLY A 78 -12.24 -26.70 7.15
N ASN A 79 -11.63 -26.46 5.99
CA ASN A 79 -11.61 -27.41 4.86
C ASN A 79 -10.20 -27.52 4.25
N MET A 80 -9.91 -28.63 3.58
CA MET A 80 -8.62 -28.87 2.89
C MET A 80 -8.21 -27.73 1.93
N GLY A 81 -9.18 -27.06 1.28
CA GLY A 81 -8.92 -25.89 0.44
C GLY A 81 -8.58 -24.61 1.21
N SER A 82 -9.06 -24.46 2.45
CA SER A 82 -8.79 -23.28 3.29
C SER A 82 -7.35 -23.23 3.81
N ASP A 83 -6.75 -24.39 4.09
CA ASP A 83 -5.35 -24.46 4.55
C ASP A 83 -4.35 -24.02 3.47
N LEU A 84 -4.69 -24.19 2.18
CA LEU A 84 -3.87 -23.71 1.06
C LEU A 84 -3.98 -22.20 0.87
N GLN A 85 -5.16 -21.62 1.14
CA GLN A 85 -5.42 -20.19 0.97
C GLN A 85 -4.97 -19.37 2.19
N PHE A 86 -4.91 -19.99 3.37
CA PHE A 86 -4.43 -19.36 4.61
C PHE A 86 -3.10 -18.61 4.47
N PRO A 87 -2.02 -19.20 3.91
CA PRO A 87 -0.74 -18.49 3.75
C PRO A 87 -0.82 -17.33 2.76
N MET A 88 -1.66 -17.42 1.72
CA MET A 88 -1.89 -16.30 0.79
C MET A 88 -2.57 -15.13 1.52
N ALA A 89 -3.64 -15.44 2.27
CA ALA A 89 -4.43 -14.47 3.02
C ALA A 89 -3.59 -13.70 4.04
N MET A 90 -2.73 -14.41 4.78
CA MET A 90 -1.78 -13.84 5.73
C MET A 90 -0.79 -12.87 5.06
N VAL A 91 -0.21 -13.24 3.92
CA VAL A 91 0.71 -12.36 3.19
C VAL A 91 -0.02 -11.10 2.72
N ILE A 92 -1.27 -11.22 2.27
CA ILE A 92 -2.05 -10.06 1.85
C ILE A 92 -2.33 -9.13 3.01
N ILE A 93 -2.82 -9.63 4.14
CA ILE A 93 -3.19 -8.78 5.28
C ILE A 93 -1.97 -8.06 5.85
N ILE A 94 -0.87 -8.78 6.07
CA ILE A 94 0.34 -8.18 6.64
C ILE A 94 1.03 -7.28 5.60
N GLY A 95 1.10 -7.72 4.35
CA GLY A 95 1.70 -6.97 3.25
C GLY A 95 0.96 -5.67 2.96
N MET A 96 -0.38 -5.68 2.98
CA MET A 96 -1.21 -4.49 2.86
C MET A 96 -1.02 -3.57 4.07
N SER A 97 -1.06 -4.10 5.29
CA SER A 97 -0.90 -3.29 6.51
C SER A 97 0.44 -2.54 6.53
N VAL A 98 1.54 -3.23 6.20
CA VAL A 98 2.88 -2.63 6.09
C VAL A 98 2.99 -1.74 4.86
N GLY A 99 2.50 -2.19 3.71
CA GLY A 99 2.56 -1.45 2.44
C GLY A 99 1.78 -0.14 2.47
N THR A 100 0.62 -0.12 3.11
CA THR A 100 -0.16 1.10 3.37
C THR A 100 0.59 2.06 4.29
N LEU A 101 1.21 1.58 5.37
CA LEU A 101 2.04 2.42 6.24
C LEU A 101 3.23 3.01 5.48
N VAL A 102 3.92 2.19 4.67
CA VAL A 102 5.04 2.66 3.85
C VAL A 102 4.58 3.66 2.80
N SER A 103 3.53 3.37 2.02
CA SER A 103 2.99 4.31 1.01
C SER A 103 2.52 5.63 1.65
N LEU A 104 1.96 5.54 2.86
CA LEU A 104 1.47 6.71 3.56
C LEU A 104 2.58 7.60 4.11
N PHE A 105 3.61 7.03 4.75
CA PHE A 105 4.71 7.78 5.38
C PHE A 105 5.92 8.02 4.48
N TYR A 106 6.32 7.04 3.66
CA TYR A 106 7.53 7.10 2.84
C TYR A 106 7.35 7.99 1.60
N VAL A 107 6.22 7.89 0.90
CA VAL A 107 5.95 8.71 -0.30
C VAL A 107 5.99 10.23 -0.02
N PRO A 108 5.32 10.77 1.03
CA PRO A 108 5.41 12.21 1.31
C PRO A 108 6.79 12.61 1.83
N ALA A 109 7.47 11.76 2.60
CA ALA A 109 8.83 12.03 3.08
C ALA A 109 9.85 12.14 1.93
N VAL A 110 9.78 11.23 0.95
CA VAL A 110 10.65 11.27 -0.24
C VAL A 110 10.31 12.46 -1.14
N TYR A 111 9.03 12.76 -1.33
CA TYR A 111 8.64 13.91 -2.14
C TYR A 111 9.08 15.23 -1.50
N PHE A 112 8.96 15.36 -0.17
CA PHE A 112 9.49 16.51 0.56
C PHE A 112 11.02 16.62 0.44
N ALA A 113 11.75 15.51 0.53
CA ALA A 113 13.20 15.50 0.37
C ALA A 113 13.65 15.92 -1.04
N ILE A 114 12.97 15.44 -2.09
CA ILE A 114 13.26 15.81 -3.48
C ILE A 114 12.93 17.29 -3.73
N TYR A 115 11.80 17.79 -3.19
CA TYR A 115 11.40 19.18 -3.41
C TYR A 115 12.25 20.18 -2.64
N LYS A 116 12.67 19.84 -1.41
CA LYS A 116 13.63 20.64 -0.63
C LYS A 116 14.97 20.81 -1.37
N HIS A 117 15.37 19.82 -2.17
CA HIS A 117 16.59 19.90 -2.97
C HIS A 117 16.45 20.76 -4.24
N LYS A 118 15.22 21.07 -4.68
CA LYS A 118 14.94 21.94 -5.83
C LYS A 118 14.85 23.43 -5.44
N ASN A 119 14.41 23.75 -4.22
CA ASN A 119 14.39 25.12 -3.69
C ASN A 119 15.74 25.60 -3.11
N GLY A 120 16.80 24.77 -3.19
CA GLY A 120 18.15 25.09 -2.72
C GLY A 120 19.12 25.59 -3.79
N ARG A 121 18.64 26.03 -4.96
CA ARG A 121 19.45 26.70 -6.00
C ARG A 121 18.76 27.99 -6.44
#